data_AF-A0A920HTW0-F1
#
_entry.id   AF-A0A920HTW0-F1
#
_cell.length_a   1.000
_cell.length_b   1.000
_cell.length_c   1.000
_cell.angle_alpha   90.00
_cell.angle_beta   90.00
_cell.angle_gamma   90.00
#
_symmetry.space_group_name_H-M   'P 1'
#
loop_
_entity.id
_entity.type
_entity.pdbx_description
1 polymer ?
#
loop_
_entity_poly.entity_id
_entity_poly.type
_entity_poly.pdbx_seq_one_letter_code
_entity_poly.pdbx_strand_id
1 'polypeptide(L)'
;MDPISGDGYERDPRSVAKKAEAYLKSTGIGDTSSFGPEAEFFMFDDVRFAADPYQTGFELDCTELPSNTATEYESGNLGHRPRTKGGYFLSLLWTQHKILDLK
;
A
#
# COMPACT_ATOMS: atom_id res chain seq x y z
N MET A 1 -7.78 25.38 9.88
CA MET A 1 -8.45 26.64 10.27
C MET A 1 -7.56 27.78 9.84
N ASP A 2 -8.13 28.77 9.17
CA ASP A 2 -7.43 30.02 8.88
C ASP A 2 -7.20 30.78 10.20
N PRO A 3 -5.96 31.19 10.51
CA PRO A 3 -5.66 31.83 11.80
C PRO A 3 -6.21 33.27 11.91
N ILE A 4 -6.58 33.91 10.80
CA ILE A 4 -7.09 35.28 10.76
C ILE A 4 -8.62 35.28 10.72
N SER A 5 -9.23 34.50 9.83
CA SER A 5 -10.70 34.48 9.70
C SER A 5 -11.39 33.49 10.64
N GLY A 6 -10.66 32.51 11.20
CA GLY A 6 -11.25 31.43 12.00
C GLY A 6 -12.03 30.39 11.19
N ASP A 7 -12.14 30.59 9.87
CA ASP A 7 -12.89 29.71 8.98
C ASP A 7 -12.14 28.41 8.65
N GLY A 8 -12.89 27.43 8.16
CA GLY A 8 -12.33 26.21 7.58
C GLY A 8 -11.47 26.53 6.35
N TYR A 9 -10.17 26.30 6.47
CA TYR A 9 -9.17 26.58 5.44
C TYR A 9 -9.48 25.81 4.14
N GLU A 10 -9.52 26.51 3.01
CA GLU A 10 -9.98 25.91 1.74
C GLU A 10 -9.05 24.82 1.20
N ARG A 11 -7.76 24.88 1.53
CA ARG A 11 -6.79 23.86 1.09
C ARG A 11 -6.57 22.75 2.12
N ASP A 12 -7.28 22.78 3.25
CA ASP A 12 -7.25 21.66 4.21
C ASP A 12 -8.27 20.59 3.78
N PRO A 13 -7.82 19.40 3.34
CA PRO A 13 -8.72 18.34 2.88
C PRO A 13 -9.69 17.87 3.96
N ARG A 14 -9.33 17.96 5.25
CA ARG A 14 -10.24 17.61 6.35
C ARG A 14 -11.37 18.63 6.49
N SER A 15 -11.07 19.91 6.30
CA SER A 15 -12.07 20.98 6.31
C SER A 15 -13.04 20.85 5.13
N VAL A 16 -12.53 20.48 3.95
CA VAL A 16 -13.35 20.20 2.77
C VAL A 16 -14.27 19.00 3.00
N ALA A 17 -13.77 17.90 3.57
CA ALA A 17 -14.58 16.72 3.88
C ALA A 17 -15.74 17.06 4.84
N LYS A 18 -15.50 17.86 5.88
CA LYS A 18 -16.55 18.32 6.80
C LYS A 18 -17.59 19.22 6.12
N LYS A 19 -17.16 20.10 5.21
CA LYS A 19 -18.07 20.93 4.39
C LYS A 19 -18.95 20.05 3.49
N ALA A 20 -18.40 18.99 2.91
CA ALA A 20 -19.16 18.05 2.09
C ALA A 20 -20.21 17.28 2.91
N GLU A 21 -19.88 16.84 4.13
CA GLU A 21 -20.85 16.22 5.05
C GLU A 21 -21.96 17.20 5.47
N ALA A 22 -21.61 18.44 5.82
CA ALA A 22 -22.57 19.48 6.15
C ALA A 22 -23.47 19.84 4.95
N TYR A 23 -22.90 19.84 3.75
CA TYR A 23 -23.63 20.07 2.51
C TYR A 23 -24.66 18.95 2.28
N LEU A 24 -24.28 17.68 2.40
CA LEU A 24 -25.20 16.55 2.27
C LEU A 24 -26.42 16.71 3.19
N LYS A 25 -26.19 17.04 4.47
CA LYS A 25 -27.25 17.32 5.44
C LYS A 25 -28.14 18.49 4.99
N SER A 26 -27.56 19.56 4.45
CA SER A 26 -28.31 20.74 3.98
C SER A 26 -29.22 20.46 2.78
N THR A 27 -28.90 19.45 1.96
CA THR A 27 -29.74 19.05 0.82
C THR A 27 -31.00 18.27 1.22
N GLY A 28 -31.05 17.73 2.44
CA GLY A 28 -32.16 16.87 2.91
C GLY A 28 -32.23 15.48 2.25
N ILE A 29 -31.22 15.10 1.47
CA ILE A 29 -31.17 13.80 0.77
C ILE A 29 -30.72 12.68 1.72
N GLY A 30 -29.89 12.99 2.72
CA GLY A 30 -29.43 12.03 3.71
C GLY A 30 -28.61 12.68 4.83
N ASP A 31 -28.47 11.95 5.94
CA ASP A 31 -27.83 12.48 7.15
C ASP A 31 -26.36 12.05 7.29
N THR A 32 -26.02 10.85 6.81
CA THR A 32 -24.69 10.25 6.98
C THR A 32 -24.26 9.57 5.68
N SER A 33 -23.00 9.80 5.28
CA SER A 33 -22.36 9.09 4.18
C SER A 33 -21.21 8.24 4.72
N SER A 34 -21.27 6.93 4.49
CA SER A 34 -20.28 5.96 4.97
C SER A 34 -19.42 5.48 3.80
N PHE A 35 -18.10 5.51 3.98
CA PHE A 35 -17.12 5.06 2.99
C PHE A 35 -16.34 3.87 3.53
N GLY A 36 -16.23 2.79 2.73
CA GLY A 36 -15.42 1.61 3.03
C GLY A 36 -14.23 1.50 2.08
N PRO A 37 -13.10 2.20 2.35
CA PRO A 37 -11.93 2.11 1.49
C PRO A 37 -11.20 0.78 1.68
N GLU A 38 -10.92 0.09 0.58
CA GLU A 38 -10.08 -1.11 0.54
C GLU A 38 -8.69 -0.70 0.04
N ALA A 39 -7.77 -0.43 0.98
CA ALA A 39 -6.41 -0.01 0.65
C ALA A 39 -5.51 -1.24 0.49
N GLU A 40 -5.28 -1.65 -0.76
CA GLU A 40 -4.23 -2.62 -1.09
C GLU A 40 -2.85 -1.97 -1.03
N PHE A 41 -1.85 -2.72 -0.59
CA PHE A 41 -0.47 -2.26 -0.48
C PHE A 41 0.53 -3.37 -0.81
N PHE A 42 1.75 -2.96 -1.17
CA PHE A 42 2.89 -3.86 -1.38
C PHE A 42 3.86 -3.73 -0.21
N MET A 43 4.53 -4.82 0.15
CA MET A 43 5.60 -4.86 1.14
C MET A 43 6.87 -5.35 0.43
N PHE A 44 7.95 -4.58 0.55
CA PHE A 44 9.23 -4.85 -0.09
C PHE A 44 10.34 -4.93 0.96
N ASP A 45 11.40 -5.67 0.63
CA ASP A 45 12.58 -5.85 1.49
C ASP A 45 13.64 -4.76 1.24
N ASP A 46 13.78 -4.30 -0.01
CA ASP A 46 14.71 -3.22 -0.40
C ASP A 46 14.10 -2.28 -1.45
N VAL A 47 14.45 -1.00 -1.36
CA VAL A 47 13.98 0.07 -2.26
C VAL A 47 15.14 1.01 -2.56
N ARG A 48 15.56 1.06 -3.83
CA ARG A 48 16.62 1.96 -4.31
C ARG A 48 16.07 2.86 -5.40
N PHE A 49 16.42 4.14 -5.38
CA PHE A 49 16.02 5.08 -6.43
C PHE A 49 17.06 6.20 -6.62
N ALA A 50 17.15 6.72 -7.83
CA ALA A 50 18.01 7.84 -8.20
C ALA A 50 17.31 8.74 -9.22
N ALA A 51 17.61 10.04 -9.19
CA ALA A 51 17.03 11.05 -10.08
C ALA A 51 18.10 12.06 -10.55
N ASP A 52 19.31 11.58 -10.81
CA ASP A 52 20.42 12.39 -11.31
C ASP A 52 20.39 12.46 -12.85
N PRO A 53 20.90 13.55 -13.46
CA PRO A 53 20.85 13.78 -14.91
C PRO A 53 21.40 12.63 -15.77
N TYR A 54 22.33 11.84 -15.22
CA TYR A 54 22.96 10.71 -15.91
C TYR A 54 22.70 9.36 -15.22
N GLN A 55 21.89 9.36 -14.15
CA GLN A 55 21.48 8.16 -13.42
C GLN A 55 20.07 8.37 -12.85
N THR A 56 19.07 7.90 -13.58
CA THR A 56 17.67 7.96 -13.15
C THR A 56 17.07 6.57 -13.21
N GLY A 57 16.43 6.14 -12.12
CA GLY A 57 15.80 4.82 -12.05
C GLY A 57 15.35 4.47 -10.64
N PHE A 58 14.68 3.33 -10.54
CA PHE A 58 14.31 2.71 -9.27
C PHE A 58 14.44 1.20 -9.39
N GLU A 59 14.70 0.55 -8.26
CA GLU A 59 14.78 -0.89 -8.09
C GLU A 59 14.03 -1.24 -6.81
N LEU A 60 13.11 -2.20 -6.91
CA LEU A 60 12.34 -2.73 -5.80
C LEU A 60 12.70 -4.20 -5.69
N ASP A 61 13.01 -4.65 -4.47
CA ASP A 61 13.33 -6.04 -4.24
C ASP A 61 12.51 -6.63 -3.09
N CYS A 62 12.15 -7.90 -3.25
CA CYS A 62 11.56 -8.71 -2.20
C CYS A 62 11.85 -10.17 -2.49
N THR A 63 12.13 -10.93 -1.43
CA THR A 63 12.41 -12.37 -1.49
C THR A 63 11.29 -13.17 -2.15
N GLU A 64 10.05 -12.66 -2.18
CA GLU A 64 8.90 -13.32 -2.82
C GLU A 64 8.73 -12.98 -4.31
N LEU A 65 9.53 -12.05 -4.86
CA LEU A 65 9.44 -11.67 -6.26
C LEU A 65 9.93 -12.78 -7.20
N PRO A 66 9.26 -12.99 -8.36
CA PRO A 66 9.72 -13.93 -9.37
C PRO A 66 11.15 -13.68 -9.89
N SER A 67 11.62 -12.42 -9.85
CA SER A 67 13.00 -12.04 -10.22
C SER A 67 14.07 -12.75 -9.39
N ASN A 68 13.73 -13.15 -8.15
CA ASN A 68 14.65 -13.75 -7.20
C ASN A 68 14.76 -15.28 -7.28
N THR A 69 14.29 -15.88 -8.38
CA THR A 69 14.28 -17.34 -8.54
C THR A 69 15.69 -17.96 -8.54
N ALA A 70 16.69 -17.23 -9.01
CA ALA A 70 18.09 -17.70 -9.09
C ALA A 70 19.02 -17.06 -8.06
N THR A 71 18.50 -16.22 -7.16
CA THR A 71 19.31 -15.49 -6.17
C THR A 71 19.88 -16.45 -5.12
N GLU A 72 21.16 -16.30 -4.80
CA GLU A 72 21.81 -17.03 -3.71
C GLU A 72 21.49 -16.38 -2.37
N TYR A 73 21.00 -17.18 -1.43
CA TYR A 73 20.72 -16.77 -0.06
C TYR A 73 21.54 -17.63 0.90
N GLU A 74 21.96 -17.07 2.03
CA GLU A 74 22.75 -17.78 3.05
C GLU A 74 22.02 -19.03 3.58
N SER A 75 20.70 -18.96 3.71
CA SER A 75 19.84 -20.08 4.11
C SER A 75 19.39 -20.98 2.95
N GLY A 76 19.82 -20.68 1.70
CA GLY A 76 19.38 -21.36 0.50
C GLY A 76 18.09 -20.78 -0.11
N ASN A 77 17.84 -21.10 -1.39
CA ASN A 77 16.69 -20.57 -2.14
C ASN A 77 15.49 -21.53 -2.05
N LEU A 78 14.47 -21.16 -1.27
CA LEU A 78 13.30 -22.03 -1.00
C LEU A 78 12.37 -22.23 -2.20
N GLY A 79 12.48 -21.44 -3.27
CA GLY A 79 11.67 -21.61 -4.50
C GLY A 79 10.16 -21.30 -4.40
N HIS A 80 9.61 -21.20 -3.19
CA HIS A 80 8.18 -20.95 -2.95
C HIS A 80 7.80 -19.47 -3.17
N ARG A 81 7.74 -19.04 -4.43
CA ARG A 81 7.33 -17.68 -4.84
C ARG A 81 6.07 -17.65 -5.71
N PRO A 82 5.11 -16.74 -5.47
CA PRO A 82 4.02 -16.52 -6.39
C PRO A 82 4.55 -16.08 -7.76
N ARG A 83 3.87 -16.52 -8.83
CA ARG A 83 4.13 -16.00 -10.18
C ARG A 83 3.58 -14.58 -10.32
N THR A 84 3.99 -13.87 -11.36
CA THR A 84 3.43 -12.56 -11.72
C THR A 84 1.90 -12.67 -11.81
N LYS A 85 1.18 -11.82 -11.05
CA LYS A 85 -0.29 -11.85 -10.87
C LYS A 85 -0.86 -13.12 -10.19
N GLY A 86 -0.06 -13.86 -9.43
CA GLY A 86 -0.44 -15.11 -8.76
C GLY A 86 -0.60 -15.03 -7.23
N GLY A 87 -0.53 -13.84 -6.63
CA GLY A 87 -0.47 -13.67 -5.17
C GLY A 87 -1.81 -13.66 -4.42
N TYR A 88 -2.96 -13.60 -5.11
CA TYR A 88 -4.26 -13.37 -4.46
C TYR A 88 -4.78 -14.57 -3.64
N PHE A 89 -4.53 -15.81 -4.09
CA PHE A 89 -5.02 -17.02 -3.42
C PHE A 89 -4.02 -18.18 -3.60
N LEU A 90 -3.01 -18.25 -2.73
CA LEU A 90 -2.11 -19.40 -2.63
C LEU A 90 -2.70 -20.43 -1.66
N SER A 91 -2.66 -21.73 -2.01
CA SER A 91 -3.09 -22.78 -1.09
C SER A 91 -2.13 -22.86 0.11
N LEU A 92 -2.67 -23.13 1.30
CA LEU A 92 -1.91 -23.19 2.57
C LEU A 92 -0.72 -24.16 2.55
N LEU A 93 -0.71 -25.15 1.65
CA LEU A 93 0.41 -26.05 1.43
C LEU A 93 1.69 -25.34 0.95
N TRP A 94 1.58 -24.14 0.38
CA TRP A 94 2.70 -23.30 -0.06
C TRP A 94 3.18 -22.29 0.99
N THR A 95 2.28 -21.82 1.85
CA THR A 95 2.60 -20.81 2.89
C THR A 95 3.04 -21.44 4.22
N GLN A 96 2.67 -22.69 4.50
CA GLN A 96 2.90 -23.31 5.81
C GLN A 96 4.35 -23.66 6.16
N HIS A 97 5.24 -23.87 5.19
CA HIS A 97 6.64 -24.20 5.54
C HIS A 97 7.36 -23.02 6.22
N LYS A 98 7.06 -21.76 5.84
CA LYS A 98 7.66 -20.59 6.51
C LYS A 98 7.18 -20.36 7.95
N ILE A 99 6.01 -20.87 8.34
CA ILE A 99 5.46 -20.71 9.70
C ILE A 99 6.01 -21.76 10.68
N LEU A 100 6.47 -22.91 10.17
CA LEU A 100 7.02 -23.99 11.01
C LEU A 100 8.50 -23.80 11.35
N ASP A 101 9.24 -22.98 10.60
CA ASP A 101 10.65 -22.65 10.89
C ASP A 101 10.83 -21.52 11.93
N LEU A 102 9.75 -21.01 12.51
CA LEU A 102 9.74 -19.97 13.56
C LEU A 102 9.39 -20.51 14.97
N LYS A 103 9.54 -21.81 15.20
CA LYS A 103 9.43 -22.45 16.52
C LYS A 103 10.67 -23.30 16.80
#